data_AF-C0D703-F1
#
_entry.id   AF-C0D703-F1
#
_cell.length_a   1.000
_cell.length_b   1.000
_cell.length_c   1.000
_cell.angle_alpha   90.00
_cell.angle_beta   90.00
_cell.angle_gamma   90.00
#
_symmetry.space_group_name_H-M   'P 1'
#
loop_
_entity.id
_entity.type
_entity.pdbx_description
1 polymer ?
#
loop_
_entity_poly.entity_id
_entity_poly.type
_entity_poly.pdbx_seq_one_letter_code
_entity_poly.pdbx_strand_id
1 'polypeptide(L)'
;MKREDVEKLLGWAREAQKVFEESGETDFEELRRREQREIYDRFAESGFDVHDGSIDKYTGYKKVEIGDLTARFYFHDESNYPFDMLLFIGEDCVPVQEFVQHLESLLFGQTTIVNLTPHEITVYDAAGESVLQVIPSSGMARAAQTRVPLDEINGIPVSKTGYGAVEGLPDQRDGVIYIVSVLTAQAAPDRKDLYIVDELVRDDTGRILGCKALAQI
;
A
#
# COMPACT_ATOMS: atom_id res chain seq x y z
N MET A 1 -11.11 16.68 2.22
CA MET A 1 -11.80 15.44 2.64
C MET A 1 -11.31 15.05 4.03
N LYS A 2 -12.19 14.65 4.96
CA LYS A 2 -11.76 14.23 6.31
C LYS A 2 -11.33 12.76 6.27
N ARG A 3 -10.29 12.41 7.03
CA ARG A 3 -9.75 11.04 7.10
C ARG A 3 -10.81 10.01 7.53
N GLU A 4 -11.61 10.33 8.55
CA GLU A 4 -12.67 9.45 9.08
C GLU A 4 -13.72 9.07 8.01
N ASP A 5 -14.08 10.02 7.14
CA ASP A 5 -15.03 9.79 6.04
C ASP A 5 -14.47 8.78 5.02
N VAL A 6 -13.16 8.85 4.74
CA VAL A 6 -12.44 7.93 3.85
C VAL A 6 -12.25 6.57 4.48
N GLU A 7 -11.92 6.49 5.78
CA GLU A 7 -11.81 5.22 6.53
C GLU A 7 -13.14 4.46 6.50
N LYS A 8 -14.23 5.19 6.69
CA LYS A 8 -15.59 4.65 6.62
C LYS A 8 -15.96 4.16 5.22
N LEU A 9 -15.66 4.95 4.19
CA LEU A 9 -15.92 4.59 2.79
C LEU A 9 -15.08 3.38 2.36
N LEU A 10 -13.81 3.31 2.77
CA LEU A 10 -12.94 2.15 2.56
C LEU A 10 -13.49 0.89 3.23
N GLY A 11 -13.96 1.00 4.47
CA GLY A 11 -14.54 -0.12 5.21
C GLY A 11 -15.71 -0.75 4.46
N TRP A 12 -16.63 0.07 3.95
CA TRP A 12 -17.72 -0.42 3.12
C TRP A 12 -17.24 -0.99 1.77
N ALA A 13 -16.37 -0.28 1.06
CA ALA A 13 -15.91 -0.68 -0.27
C ALA A 13 -15.18 -2.03 -0.27
N ARG A 14 -14.43 -2.36 0.79
CA ARG A 14 -13.80 -3.68 0.97
C ARG A 14 -14.82 -4.81 1.11
N GLU A 15 -15.90 -4.58 1.85
CA GLU A 15 -16.97 -5.58 1.96
C GLU A 15 -17.70 -5.77 0.63
N ALA A 16 -17.90 -4.70 -0.14
CA ALA A 16 -18.43 -4.80 -1.49
C ALA A 16 -17.48 -5.60 -2.40
N GLN A 17 -16.19 -5.27 -2.41
CA GLN A 17 -15.15 -5.98 -3.16
C GLN A 17 -15.16 -7.48 -2.86
N LYS A 18 -15.27 -7.88 -1.59
CA LYS A 18 -15.35 -9.28 -1.19
C LYS A 18 -16.53 -10.02 -1.81
N VAL A 19 -17.70 -9.37 -1.92
CA VAL A 19 -18.88 -9.96 -2.58
C VAL A 19 -18.61 -10.20 -4.07
N PHE A 20 -17.96 -9.27 -4.76
CA PHE A 20 -17.54 -9.45 -6.15
C PHE A 20 -16.52 -10.59 -6.31
N GLU A 21 -15.54 -10.69 -5.41
CA GLU A 21 -14.54 -11.76 -5.42
C GLU A 21 -15.17 -13.15 -5.18
N GLU A 22 -16.15 -13.24 -4.28
CA GLU A 22 -16.87 -14.49 -3.98
C GLU A 22 -17.84 -14.91 -5.10
N SER A 23 -18.46 -13.94 -5.81
CA SER A 23 -19.35 -14.22 -6.93
C SER A 23 -18.58 -14.54 -8.22
N GLY A 24 -17.41 -13.92 -8.41
CA GLY A 24 -16.62 -13.97 -9.65
C GLY A 24 -17.11 -13.00 -10.73
N GLU A 25 -18.12 -12.17 -10.43
CA GLU A 25 -18.65 -11.17 -11.36
C GLU A 25 -17.81 -9.89 -11.34
N THR A 26 -17.95 -9.07 -12.39
CA THR A 26 -17.26 -7.77 -12.49
C THR A 26 -18.20 -6.57 -12.57
N ASP A 27 -19.48 -6.81 -12.87
CA ASP A 27 -20.52 -5.79 -12.94
C ASP A 27 -21.56 -6.00 -11.82
N PHE A 28 -22.03 -4.91 -11.22
CA PHE A 28 -23.05 -4.98 -10.17
C PHE A 28 -24.37 -5.53 -10.71
N GLU A 29 -24.71 -5.25 -11.98
CA GLU A 29 -25.93 -5.75 -12.61
C GLU A 29 -25.94 -7.30 -12.74
N GLU A 30 -24.75 -7.91 -12.81
CA GLU A 30 -24.56 -9.36 -12.97
C GLU A 30 -24.66 -10.12 -11.63
N LEU A 31 -24.50 -9.42 -10.50
CA LEU A 31 -24.61 -10.02 -9.17
C LEU A 31 -26.02 -10.57 -8.91
N ARG A 32 -26.09 -11.65 -8.12
CA ARG A 32 -27.37 -12.19 -7.67
C ARG A 32 -28.08 -11.14 -6.81
N ARG A 33 -29.42 -11.14 -6.85
CA ARG A 33 -30.22 -10.16 -6.10
C ARG A 33 -29.89 -10.09 -4.60
N ARG A 34 -29.53 -11.22 -3.99
CA ARG A 34 -29.11 -11.26 -2.59
C ARG A 34 -27.79 -10.53 -2.35
N GLU A 35 -26.84 -10.64 -3.27
CA GLU A 35 -25.52 -10.00 -3.21
C GLU A 35 -25.64 -8.49 -3.41
N GLN A 36 -26.42 -8.06 -4.42
CA GLN A 36 -26.73 -6.63 -4.63
C GLN A 36 -27.34 -6.00 -3.37
N ARG A 37 -28.32 -6.69 -2.76
CA ARG A 37 -28.98 -6.25 -1.52
C ARG A 37 -27.98 -6.18 -0.37
N GLU A 38 -27.12 -7.19 -0.21
CA GLU A 38 -26.11 -7.24 0.85
C GLU A 38 -25.13 -6.05 0.77
N ILE A 39 -24.63 -5.73 -0.42
CA ILE A 39 -23.74 -4.57 -0.63
C ILE A 39 -24.44 -3.27 -0.23
N TYR A 40 -25.68 -3.09 -0.67
CA TYR A 40 -26.45 -1.87 -0.40
C TYR A 40 -26.88 -1.74 1.06
N ASP A 41 -27.33 -2.82 1.71
CA ASP A 41 -27.81 -2.74 3.09
C ASP A 41 -26.65 -2.33 4.02
N ARG A 42 -25.44 -2.85 3.78
CA ARG A 42 -24.21 -2.41 4.48
C ARG A 42 -23.88 -0.95 4.19
N PHE A 43 -24.08 -0.49 2.95
CA PHE A 43 -23.94 0.93 2.59
C PHE A 43 -24.92 1.80 3.39
N ALA A 44 -26.19 1.40 3.47
CA ALA A 44 -27.23 2.13 4.17
C ALA A 44 -27.00 2.17 5.69
N GLU A 45 -26.46 1.09 6.27
CA GLU A 45 -26.14 0.98 7.70
C GLU A 45 -24.83 1.68 8.10
N SER A 46 -24.01 2.08 7.13
CA SER A 46 -22.77 2.78 7.41
C SER A 46 -22.99 4.11 8.14
N GLY A 47 -24.12 4.79 7.92
CA GLY A 47 -24.41 6.13 8.42
C GLY A 47 -23.75 7.26 7.60
N PHE A 48 -23.53 7.07 6.31
CA PHE A 48 -23.17 8.17 5.40
C PHE A 48 -24.27 9.23 5.35
N ASP A 49 -23.91 10.47 5.04
CA ASP A 49 -24.89 11.47 4.60
C ASP A 49 -25.26 11.15 3.14
N VAL A 50 -26.39 10.45 2.97
CA VAL A 50 -26.83 9.94 1.68
C VAL A 50 -27.75 10.97 1.02
N HIS A 51 -27.39 11.36 -0.21
CA HIS A 51 -28.24 12.18 -1.05
C HIS A 51 -29.11 11.31 -1.93
N ASP A 52 -30.43 11.50 -1.81
CA ASP A 52 -31.43 10.87 -2.66
C ASP A 52 -31.81 11.79 -3.82
N GLY A 53 -31.95 11.24 -5.02
CA GLY A 53 -32.41 11.96 -6.20
C GLY A 53 -33.19 11.09 -7.16
N SER A 54 -33.75 11.71 -8.20
CA SER A 54 -34.50 11.05 -9.26
C SER A 54 -33.97 11.50 -10.61
N ILE A 55 -33.87 10.56 -11.54
CA ILE A 55 -33.48 10.78 -12.94
C ILE A 55 -34.73 10.97 -13.77
N ASP A 56 -35.71 10.10 -13.55
CA ASP A 56 -37.03 10.16 -14.13
C ASP A 56 -38.07 9.56 -13.17
N LYS A 57 -39.29 9.31 -13.65
CA LYS A 57 -40.41 8.77 -12.87
C LYS A 57 -40.28 7.30 -12.46
N TYR A 58 -39.25 6.60 -12.92
CA TYR A 58 -39.01 5.17 -12.69
C TYR A 58 -37.66 4.90 -12.04
N THR A 59 -36.71 5.84 -12.16
CA THR A 59 -35.34 5.65 -11.70
C THR A 59 -34.93 6.73 -10.70
N GLY A 60 -34.72 6.27 -9.48
CA GLY A 60 -34.09 6.99 -8.39
C GLY A 60 -32.61 6.67 -8.28
N TYR A 61 -31.86 7.52 -7.58
CA TYR A 61 -30.51 7.20 -7.16
C TYR A 61 -30.28 7.62 -5.72
N LYS A 62 -29.32 6.96 -5.08
CA LYS A 62 -28.76 7.36 -3.79
C LYS A 62 -27.27 7.47 -3.95
N LYS A 63 -26.66 8.55 -3.49
CA LYS A 63 -25.20 8.73 -3.54
C LYS A 63 -24.63 9.25 -2.23
N VAL A 64 -23.40 8.85 -1.95
CA VAL A 64 -22.51 9.56 -1.04
C VAL A 64 -21.42 10.22 -1.89
N GLU A 65 -21.07 11.46 -1.53
CA GLU A 65 -20.01 12.23 -2.18
C GLU A 65 -19.05 12.73 -1.11
N ILE A 66 -17.77 12.37 -1.24
CA ILE A 66 -16.73 12.73 -0.28
C ILE A 66 -15.55 13.29 -1.06
N GLY A 67 -15.47 14.62 -1.16
CA GLY A 67 -14.47 15.26 -2.02
C GLY A 67 -14.73 14.94 -3.49
N ASP A 68 -13.77 14.32 -4.15
CA ASP A 68 -13.84 13.84 -5.53
C ASP A 68 -14.32 12.38 -5.64
N LEU A 69 -14.64 11.73 -4.52
CA LEU A 69 -15.10 10.34 -4.50
C LEU A 69 -16.62 10.27 -4.47
N THR A 70 -17.21 9.45 -5.34
CA THR A 70 -18.66 9.18 -5.32
C THR A 70 -18.94 7.69 -5.34
N ALA A 71 -19.81 7.22 -4.45
CA ALA A 71 -20.47 5.92 -4.60
C ALA A 71 -21.97 6.16 -4.80
N ARG A 72 -22.52 5.65 -5.89
CA ARG A 72 -23.91 5.86 -6.30
C ARG A 72 -24.59 4.54 -6.61
N PHE A 73 -25.80 4.38 -6.08
CA PHE A 73 -26.70 3.29 -6.41
C PHE A 73 -27.91 3.81 -7.17
N TYR A 74 -28.40 3.02 -8.12
CA TYR A 74 -29.62 3.31 -8.87
C TYR A 74 -30.73 2.34 -8.47
N PHE A 75 -31.95 2.84 -8.38
CA PHE A 75 -33.11 2.12 -7.86
C PHE A 75 -34.29 2.19 -8.81
N HIS A 76 -35.05 1.11 -8.86
CA HIS A 76 -36.40 1.17 -9.41
C HIS A 76 -37.32 1.84 -8.38
N ASP A 77 -37.88 3.02 -8.70
CA ASP A 77 -38.68 3.85 -7.78
C ASP A 77 -39.86 3.09 -7.15
N GLU A 78 -40.47 2.16 -7.89
CA GLU A 78 -41.61 1.39 -7.39
C GLU A 78 -41.23 0.36 -6.31
N SER A 79 -39.98 -0.09 -6.28
CA SER A 79 -39.54 -1.19 -5.42
C SER A 79 -38.43 -0.82 -4.43
N ASN A 80 -37.82 0.36 -4.58
CA ASN A 80 -36.61 0.77 -3.83
C ASN A 80 -35.53 -0.32 -3.82
N TYR A 81 -35.43 -1.06 -4.93
CA TYR A 81 -34.47 -2.14 -5.11
C TYR A 81 -33.28 -1.64 -5.94
N PRO A 82 -32.03 -1.75 -5.43
CA PRO A 82 -30.83 -1.32 -6.14
C PRO A 82 -30.58 -2.27 -7.30
N PHE A 83 -30.49 -1.74 -8.51
CA PHE A 83 -30.20 -2.54 -9.70
C PHE A 83 -28.81 -2.26 -10.27
N ASP A 84 -28.21 -1.12 -9.95
CA ASP A 84 -26.88 -0.73 -10.43
C ASP A 84 -26.11 0.04 -9.33
N MET A 85 -24.78 -0.04 -9.38
CA MET A 85 -23.84 0.65 -8.51
C MET A 85 -22.66 1.17 -9.32
N LEU A 86 -22.47 2.49 -9.32
CA LEU A 86 -21.35 3.16 -9.98
C LEU A 86 -20.46 3.86 -8.95
N LEU A 87 -19.15 3.70 -9.11
CA LEU A 87 -18.11 4.28 -8.27
C LEU A 87 -17.28 5.25 -9.10
N PHE A 88 -17.01 6.44 -8.57
CA PHE A 88 -16.26 7.48 -9.30
C PHE A 88 -15.10 8.02 -8.49
N ILE A 89 -13.98 8.23 -9.18
CA ILE A 89 -12.84 9.03 -8.72
C ILE A 89 -12.75 10.24 -9.67
N GLY A 90 -13.09 11.42 -9.17
CA GLY A 90 -13.29 12.59 -10.01
C GLY A 90 -14.44 12.38 -10.99
N GLU A 91 -14.14 12.37 -12.28
CA GLU A 91 -15.11 12.14 -13.37
C GLU A 91 -15.09 10.70 -13.90
N ASP A 92 -14.09 9.90 -13.50
CA ASP A 92 -13.88 8.56 -14.04
C ASP A 92 -14.69 7.52 -13.24
N CYS A 93 -15.50 6.73 -13.95
CA CYS A 93 -16.19 5.57 -13.37
C CYS A 93 -15.23 4.39 -13.30
N VAL A 94 -15.03 3.83 -12.12
CA VAL A 94 -13.99 2.81 -11.87
C VAL A 94 -14.59 1.53 -11.23
N PRO A 95 -13.97 0.36 -11.45
CA PRO A 95 -14.33 -0.87 -10.73
C PRO A 95 -14.09 -0.76 -9.22
N VAL A 96 -14.76 -1.61 -8.43
CA VAL A 96 -14.64 -1.60 -6.96
C VAL A 96 -13.21 -1.83 -6.47
N GLN A 97 -12.43 -2.67 -7.17
CA GLN A 97 -11.04 -2.96 -6.82
C GLN A 97 -10.16 -1.70 -6.94
N GLU A 98 -10.32 -0.95 -8.03
CA GLU A 98 -9.59 0.30 -8.25
C GLU A 98 -10.03 1.37 -7.25
N PHE A 99 -11.33 1.45 -6.96
CA PHE A 99 -11.86 2.36 -5.95
C PHE A 99 -11.28 2.09 -4.54
N VAL A 100 -11.20 0.81 -4.14
CA VAL A 100 -10.57 0.39 -2.87
C VAL A 100 -9.09 0.76 -2.84
N GLN A 101 -8.34 0.47 -3.90
CA GLN A 101 -6.92 0.82 -3.99
C GLN A 101 -6.69 2.33 -3.86
N HIS A 102 -7.54 3.14 -4.50
CA HIS A 102 -7.46 4.58 -4.39
C HIS A 102 -7.74 5.07 -2.96
N LEU A 103 -8.79 4.57 -2.32
CA LEU A 103 -9.11 4.87 -0.92
C LEU A 103 -7.97 4.50 0.05
N GLU A 104 -7.34 3.35 -0.16
CA GLU A 104 -6.15 2.95 0.60
C GLU A 104 -4.99 3.92 0.38
N SER A 105 -4.75 4.34 -0.86
CA SER A 105 -3.71 5.31 -1.19
C SER A 105 -3.92 6.66 -0.50
N LEU A 106 -5.18 7.09 -0.33
CA LEU A 106 -5.55 8.33 0.35
C LEU A 106 -5.34 8.27 1.87
N LEU A 107 -5.56 7.10 2.48
CA LEU A 107 -5.48 6.93 3.94
C LEU A 107 -4.08 6.64 4.45
N PHE A 108 -3.35 5.84 3.69
CA PHE A 108 -2.04 5.34 4.08
C PHE A 108 -0.91 6.09 3.38
N GLY A 109 -1.23 6.91 2.37
CA GLY A 109 -0.26 7.52 1.47
C GLY A 109 0.45 6.44 0.64
N GLN A 110 0.87 6.77 -0.58
CA GLN A 110 1.97 5.99 -1.17
C GLN A 110 3.22 6.30 -0.36
N THR A 111 3.62 5.37 0.50
CA THR A 111 4.94 5.44 1.13
C THR A 111 5.97 5.36 0.00
N THR A 112 6.72 6.45 -0.19
CA THR A 112 7.81 6.48 -1.17
C THR A 112 8.98 5.70 -0.60
N ILE A 113 9.36 4.62 -1.28
CA ILE A 113 10.49 3.77 -0.87
C ILE A 113 11.72 4.17 -1.68
N VAL A 114 12.78 4.60 -0.98
CA VAL A 114 14.06 4.98 -1.61
C VAL A 114 15.14 3.99 -1.21
N ASN A 115 15.68 3.24 -2.17
CA ASN A 115 16.79 2.33 -1.92
C ASN A 115 18.12 3.09 -1.95
N LEU A 116 18.78 3.17 -0.80
CA LEU A 116 20.11 3.78 -0.61
C LEU A 116 21.19 2.72 -0.38
N THR A 117 20.96 1.50 -0.87
CA THR A 117 21.96 0.43 -0.93
C THR A 117 22.57 0.34 -2.35
N PRO A 118 23.77 -0.24 -2.52
CA PRO A 118 24.46 -0.27 -3.81
C PRO A 118 23.76 -1.10 -4.90
N HIS A 119 22.85 -1.99 -4.53
CA HIS A 119 22.24 -2.94 -5.45
C HIS A 119 20.72 -2.78 -5.46
N GLU A 120 20.13 -3.10 -6.60
CA GLU A 120 18.68 -3.25 -6.73
C GLU A 120 18.15 -4.30 -5.75
N ILE A 121 16.95 -4.05 -5.23
CA ILE A 121 16.27 -4.94 -4.29
C ILE A 121 15.04 -5.51 -4.97
N THR A 122 14.99 -6.83 -5.09
CA THR A 122 13.79 -7.57 -5.51
C THR A 122 13.02 -8.01 -4.27
N VAL A 123 11.76 -7.60 -4.18
CA VAL A 123 10.84 -7.99 -3.11
C VAL A 123 9.92 -9.09 -3.63
N TYR A 124 9.90 -10.22 -2.92
CA TYR A 124 9.05 -11.36 -3.22
C TYR A 124 7.83 -11.41 -2.30
N ASP A 125 6.82 -12.18 -2.71
CA ASP A 125 5.70 -12.54 -1.83
C ASP A 125 6.15 -13.37 -0.62
N ALA A 126 5.23 -13.60 0.32
CA ALA A 126 5.51 -14.38 1.53
C ALA A 126 5.95 -15.83 1.22
N ALA A 127 5.49 -16.41 0.11
CA ALA A 127 5.91 -17.74 -0.34
C ALA A 127 7.35 -17.72 -0.89
N GLY A 128 7.81 -16.59 -1.43
CA GLY A 128 9.08 -16.44 -2.14
C GLY A 128 8.99 -16.83 -3.61
N GLU A 129 7.78 -16.90 -4.17
CA GLU A 129 7.52 -17.46 -5.50
C GLU A 129 7.36 -16.38 -6.57
N SER A 130 6.65 -15.29 -6.24
CA SER A 130 6.38 -14.18 -7.16
C SER A 130 7.09 -12.91 -6.74
N VAL A 131 7.58 -12.14 -7.72
CA VAL A 131 8.13 -10.80 -7.49
C VAL A 131 6.98 -9.82 -7.31
N LEU A 132 6.92 -9.16 -6.15
CA LEU A 132 5.98 -8.08 -5.85
C LEU A 132 6.48 -6.73 -6.36
N GLN A 133 7.77 -6.45 -6.16
CA GLN A 133 8.36 -5.16 -6.49
C GLN A 133 9.86 -5.28 -6.77
N VAL A 134 10.34 -4.44 -7.68
CA VAL A 134 11.79 -4.23 -7.90
C VAL A 134 12.10 -2.77 -7.58
N ILE A 135 13.03 -2.54 -6.66
CA ILE A 135 13.37 -1.22 -6.12
C ILE A 135 14.80 -0.87 -6.56
N PRO A 136 14.96 -0.03 -7.60
CA PRO A 136 16.29 0.33 -8.11
C PRO A 136 17.06 1.16 -7.07
N SER A 137 18.38 0.98 -7.05
CA SER A 137 19.24 1.84 -6.24
C SER A 137 19.11 3.30 -6.69
N SER A 138 18.84 4.18 -5.73
CA SER A 138 18.68 5.64 -5.93
C SER A 138 19.86 6.44 -5.40
N GLY A 139 20.93 5.75 -4.98
CA GLY A 139 22.10 6.35 -4.33
C GLY A 139 22.65 5.43 -3.24
N MET A 140 23.53 5.98 -2.41
CA MET A 140 24.14 5.23 -1.32
C MET A 140 24.26 6.08 -0.05
N ALA A 141 23.70 5.58 1.05
CA ALA A 141 23.94 6.09 2.40
C ALA A 141 24.81 5.10 3.17
N ARG A 142 25.94 5.56 3.68
CA ARG A 142 26.94 4.68 4.33
C ARG A 142 27.49 5.31 5.60
N ALA A 143 27.54 4.50 6.66
CA ALA A 143 28.28 4.87 7.87
C ALA A 143 29.78 5.00 7.54
N ALA A 144 30.40 6.12 7.95
CA ALA A 144 31.82 6.36 7.75
C ALA A 144 32.63 5.24 8.39
N GLN A 145 33.53 4.63 7.63
CA GLN A 145 34.33 3.50 8.10
C GLN A 145 35.75 3.97 8.38
N THR A 146 36.20 3.79 9.62
CA THR A 146 37.60 4.01 10.00
C THR A 146 38.32 2.68 10.11
N ARG A 147 39.59 2.66 9.70
CA ARG A 147 40.42 1.45 9.75
C ARG A 147 41.76 1.82 10.37
N VAL A 148 42.05 1.26 11.54
CA VAL A 148 43.32 1.42 12.25
C VAL A 148 44.12 0.14 12.08
N PRO A 149 45.25 0.15 11.36
CA PRO A 149 46.13 -1.01 11.27
C PRO A 149 46.55 -1.50 12.66
N LEU A 150 46.56 -2.81 12.84
CA LEU A 150 47.13 -3.53 13.96
C LEU A 150 48.33 -4.35 13.45
N ASP A 151 48.85 -5.23 14.30
CA ASP A 151 49.90 -6.18 13.94
C ASP A 151 49.39 -7.29 13.00
N GLU A 152 50.28 -8.18 12.58
CA GLU A 152 49.94 -9.30 11.71
C GLU A 152 49.65 -10.57 12.50
N ILE A 153 48.68 -11.35 12.04
CA ILE A 153 48.49 -12.74 12.52
C ILE A 153 48.99 -13.66 11.40
N ASN A 154 50.09 -14.37 11.65
CA ASN A 154 50.73 -15.26 10.67
C ASN A 154 51.08 -14.58 9.33
N GLY A 155 51.54 -13.32 9.36
CA GLY A 155 51.87 -12.55 8.16
C GLY A 155 50.66 -11.90 7.46
N ILE A 156 49.46 -11.96 8.07
CA ILE A 156 48.24 -11.34 7.53
C ILE A 156 47.99 -10.02 8.27
N PRO A 157 47.96 -8.86 7.58
CA PRO A 157 47.68 -7.56 8.19
C PRO A 157 46.31 -7.51 8.86
N VAL A 158 46.29 -7.25 10.17
CA VAL A 158 45.05 -7.05 10.92
C VAL A 158 44.77 -5.56 11.05
N SER A 159 43.49 -5.22 11.15
CA SER A 159 43.06 -3.84 11.41
C SER A 159 41.84 -3.83 12.30
N LYS A 160 41.76 -2.87 13.21
CA LYS A 160 40.53 -2.55 13.92
C LYS A 160 39.67 -1.64 13.07
N THR A 161 38.41 -2.01 12.87
CA THR A 161 37.41 -1.21 12.13
C THR A 161 36.51 -0.49 13.12
N GLY A 162 36.20 0.78 12.84
CA GLY A 162 35.17 1.56 13.53
C GLY A 162 34.16 2.12 12.54
N TYR A 163 32.95 2.41 13.02
CA TYR A 163 31.88 3.05 12.24
C TYR A 163 31.51 4.38 12.89
N GLY A 164 31.38 5.42 12.07
CA GLY A 164 31.11 6.80 12.48
C GLY A 164 29.82 7.33 11.87
N ALA A 165 29.75 8.66 11.72
CA ALA A 165 28.59 9.36 11.17
C ALA A 165 28.18 8.82 9.79
N VAL A 166 26.88 8.89 9.50
CA VAL A 166 26.36 8.48 8.20
C VAL A 166 26.56 9.60 7.18
N GLU A 167 27.14 9.25 6.04
CA GLU A 167 27.23 10.12 4.87
C GLU A 167 26.21 9.70 3.81
N GLY A 168 25.70 10.69 3.07
CA GLY A 168 24.76 10.44 1.97
C GLY A 168 23.35 10.05 2.38
N LEU A 169 23.00 10.16 3.68
CA LEU A 169 21.63 9.94 4.16
C LEU A 169 20.82 11.25 4.06
N PRO A 170 19.73 11.29 3.26
CA PRO A 170 18.86 12.45 3.21
C PRO A 170 18.13 12.71 4.53
N ASP A 171 17.66 13.94 4.71
CA ASP A 171 16.79 14.31 5.81
C ASP A 171 15.50 13.46 5.82
N GLN A 172 14.99 13.22 7.03
CA GLN A 172 13.72 12.53 7.22
C GLN A 172 12.58 13.34 6.61
N ARG A 173 11.68 12.67 5.89
CA ARG A 173 10.51 13.29 5.25
C ARG A 173 9.28 12.44 5.50
N ASP A 174 8.15 13.09 5.78
CA ASP A 174 6.88 12.39 5.96
C ASP A 174 6.48 11.63 4.69
N GLY A 175 6.02 10.39 4.86
CA GLY A 175 5.64 9.52 3.75
C GLY A 175 6.80 8.95 2.93
N VAL A 176 8.06 9.13 3.35
CA VAL A 176 9.23 8.54 2.70
C VAL A 176 9.94 7.60 3.67
N ILE A 177 10.33 6.42 3.17
CA ILE A 177 11.23 5.51 3.87
C ILE A 177 12.50 5.29 3.05
N TYR A 178 13.60 5.00 3.73
CA TYR A 178 14.89 4.72 3.10
C TYR A 178 15.36 3.31 3.44
N ILE A 179 15.62 2.49 2.41
CA ILE A 179 16.26 1.19 2.60
C ILE A 179 17.78 1.41 2.63
N VAL A 180 18.41 1.01 3.73
CA VAL A 180 19.85 1.21 3.98
C VAL A 180 20.50 -0.09 4.45
N SER A 181 21.83 -0.07 4.62
CA SER A 181 22.53 -1.19 5.27
C SER A 181 22.26 -1.20 6.77
N VAL A 182 22.35 -2.38 7.41
CA VAL A 182 22.25 -2.55 8.87
C VAL A 182 23.19 -1.59 9.62
N LEU A 183 24.43 -1.44 9.14
CA LEU A 183 25.42 -0.54 9.74
C LEU A 183 25.00 0.92 9.64
N THR A 184 24.38 1.31 8.52
CA THR A 184 23.86 2.68 8.32
C THR A 184 22.68 2.95 9.24
N ALA A 185 21.73 2.01 9.37
CA ALA A 185 20.59 2.16 10.28
C ALA A 185 21.04 2.22 11.76
N GLN A 186 21.96 1.35 12.18
CA GLN A 186 22.54 1.38 13.53
C GLN A 186 23.28 2.68 13.87
N ALA A 187 23.88 3.32 12.86
CA ALA A 187 24.58 4.59 13.03
C ALA A 187 23.63 5.80 13.13
N ALA A 188 22.33 5.62 12.91
CA ALA A 188 21.30 6.66 13.02
C ALA A 188 20.06 6.18 13.80
N PRO A 189 20.21 5.79 15.09
CA PRO A 189 19.17 5.10 15.86
C PRO A 189 17.92 5.96 16.15
N ASP A 190 18.03 7.28 16.03
CA ASP A 190 16.90 8.20 16.24
C ASP A 190 15.98 8.29 15.01
N ARG A 191 16.41 7.76 13.85
CA ARG A 191 15.65 7.81 12.59
C ARG A 191 14.66 6.66 12.52
N LYS A 192 13.37 7.00 12.38
CA LYS A 192 12.25 6.04 12.33
C LYS A 192 11.81 5.67 10.91
N ASP A 193 12.49 6.21 9.92
CA ASP A 193 12.20 6.04 8.49
C ASP A 193 13.25 5.17 7.78
N LEU A 194 14.19 4.58 8.52
CA LEU A 194 15.22 3.69 7.98
C LEU A 194 14.79 2.24 8.10
N TYR A 195 14.92 1.51 7.00
CA TYR A 195 14.60 0.10 6.92
C TYR A 195 15.77 -0.68 6.34
N ILE A 196 15.84 -1.95 6.69
CA ILE A 196 16.76 -2.93 6.11
C ILE A 196 15.96 -4.02 5.42
N VAL A 197 16.57 -4.72 4.47
CA VAL A 197 15.99 -5.96 3.93
C VAL A 197 15.95 -7.04 5.01
N ASP A 198 14.88 -7.84 5.01
CA ASP A 198 14.69 -8.97 5.92
C ASP A 198 14.06 -10.17 5.20
N GLU A 199 14.17 -11.36 5.77
CA GLU A 199 13.70 -12.62 5.17
C GLU A 199 14.24 -12.84 3.74
N LEU A 200 15.56 -13.01 3.62
CA LEU A 200 16.25 -13.14 2.34
C LEU A 200 15.78 -14.37 1.54
N VAL A 201 15.47 -14.16 0.27
CA VAL A 201 15.22 -15.22 -0.72
C VAL A 201 16.55 -15.59 -1.37
N ARG A 202 16.84 -16.90 -1.47
CA ARG A 202 18.08 -17.42 -2.03
C ARG A 202 17.80 -18.49 -3.08
N ASP A 203 18.68 -18.61 -4.06
CA ASP A 203 18.69 -19.75 -4.98
C ASP A 203 19.32 -21.00 -4.35
N ASP A 204 19.30 -22.11 -5.09
CA ASP A 204 19.85 -23.41 -4.67
C ASP A 204 21.36 -23.36 -4.40
N THR A 205 22.06 -22.33 -4.90
CA THR A 205 23.50 -22.11 -4.64
C THR A 205 23.74 -21.24 -3.41
N GLY A 206 22.68 -20.75 -2.76
CA GLY A 206 22.73 -19.85 -1.62
C GLY A 206 22.92 -18.38 -1.99
N ARG A 207 22.90 -18.01 -3.28
CA ARG A 207 22.98 -16.61 -3.71
C ARG A 207 21.68 -15.90 -3.38
N ILE A 208 21.78 -14.68 -2.85
CA ILE A 208 20.61 -13.84 -2.54
C ILE A 208 19.98 -13.37 -3.85
N LEU A 209 18.69 -13.66 -4.01
CA LEU A 209 17.84 -13.19 -5.11
C LEU A 209 17.07 -11.93 -4.71
N GLY A 210 16.73 -11.78 -3.43
CA GLY A 210 15.90 -10.69 -2.93
C GLY A 210 15.51 -10.87 -1.46
N CYS A 211 14.39 -10.28 -1.07
CA CYS A 211 13.85 -10.34 0.29
C CYS A 211 12.32 -10.48 0.28
N LYS A 212 11.74 -10.99 1.36
CA LYS A 212 10.28 -11.06 1.55
C LYS A 212 9.73 -9.95 2.43
N ALA A 213 10.60 -9.33 3.23
CA ALA A 213 10.22 -8.34 4.22
C ALA A 213 11.23 -7.19 4.33
N LEU A 214 10.82 -6.13 5.02
CA LEU A 214 11.69 -5.06 5.50
C LEU A 214 11.60 -5.00 7.03
N ALA A 215 12.70 -4.64 7.69
CA ALA A 215 12.77 -4.52 9.14
C ALA A 215 13.33 -3.15 9.59
N GLN A 216 13.04 -2.77 10.83
CA GLN A 216 13.68 -1.68 11.56
C GLN A 216 14.53 -2.24 12.70
N ILE A 217 15.60 -1.53 13.08
CA ILE A 217 16.56 -1.96 14.10
C ILE A 217 16.85 -0.87 15.12
#